data_AF-A0A9E0NXB7-F1
#
_entry.id   AF-A0A9E0NXB7-F1
#
_cell.length_a   1.000
_cell.length_b   1.000
_cell.length_c   1.000
_cell.angle_alpha   90.00
_cell.angle_beta   90.00
_cell.angle_gamma   90.00
#
_symmetry.space_group_name_H-M   'P 1'
#
loop_
_entity.id
_entity.type
_entity.pdbx_description
1 polymer ?
#
loop_
_entity_poly.entity_id
_entity_poly.type
_entity_poly.pdbx_seq_one_letter_code
_entity_poly.pdbx_strand_id
1 'polypeptide(L)'
;MFHIIKSMDMPTYVGLMLILIVMSIYYIIKYRRAKAPWIILMYFLAVNSIVLMINRIIEEYQSNTHLEKISSNVALISSGIFIASIFVVGIITKMKEKR
;
A
#
# COMPACT_ATOMS: atom_id res chain seq x y z
N MET A 1 4.79 -5.16 12.55
CA MET A 1 4.24 -5.46 11.21
C MET A 1 5.18 -6.33 10.39
N PHE A 2 6.45 -5.94 10.17
CA PHE A 2 7.44 -6.75 9.42
C PHE A 2 7.66 -8.19 9.93
N HIS A 3 7.64 -8.42 11.26
CA HIS A 3 7.76 -9.76 11.84
C HIS A 3 6.53 -10.65 11.65
N ILE A 4 5.32 -10.08 11.68
CA ILE A 4 4.05 -10.83 11.56
C ILE A 4 3.95 -11.46 10.19
N ILE A 5 4.34 -10.70 9.17
CA ILE A 5 4.35 -11.19 7.82
C ILE A 5 5.30 -12.41 7.75
N LYS A 6 6.42 -12.46 8.52
CA LYS A 6 7.52 -13.45 8.41
C LYS A 6 7.13 -14.87 8.79
N SER A 7 6.02 -15.01 9.50
CA SER A 7 5.50 -16.30 9.95
C SER A 7 4.20 -16.70 9.26
N MET A 8 3.78 -16.00 8.19
CA MET A 8 2.50 -16.28 7.52
C MET A 8 2.67 -17.30 6.39
N ASP A 9 1.83 -18.33 6.40
CA ASP A 9 1.75 -19.31 5.33
C ASP A 9 1.28 -18.69 4.01
N MET A 10 1.76 -19.24 2.90
CA MET A 10 1.48 -18.78 1.53
C MET A 10 -0.04 -18.58 1.24
N PRO A 11 -0.96 -19.46 1.67
CA PRO A 11 -2.40 -19.27 1.45
C PRO A 11 -2.95 -18.03 2.16
N THR A 12 -2.50 -17.76 3.38
CA THR A 12 -2.93 -16.59 4.17
C THR A 12 -2.45 -15.30 3.50
N TYR A 13 -1.27 -15.35 2.89
CA TYR A 13 -0.67 -14.26 2.12
C TYR A 13 -1.49 -13.88 0.89
N VAL A 14 -1.87 -14.90 0.09
CA VAL A 14 -2.72 -14.71 -1.09
C VAL A 14 -4.11 -14.22 -0.68
N GLY A 15 -4.67 -14.74 0.40
CA GLY A 15 -5.94 -14.28 0.98
C GLY A 15 -5.90 -12.79 1.34
N LEU A 16 -4.86 -12.33 2.02
CA LEU A 16 -4.68 -10.91 2.34
C LEU A 16 -4.52 -10.03 1.10
N MET A 17 -3.76 -10.48 0.09
CA MET A 17 -3.65 -9.76 -1.19
C MET A 17 -5.02 -9.58 -1.87
N LEU A 18 -5.84 -10.63 -1.92
CA LEU A 18 -7.18 -10.57 -2.50
C LEU A 18 -8.08 -9.59 -1.73
N ILE A 19 -8.06 -9.63 -0.39
CA ILE A 19 -8.79 -8.69 0.45
C ILE A 19 -8.35 -7.25 0.16
N LEU A 20 -7.04 -7.01 0.04
CA LEU A 20 -6.50 -5.68 -0.25
C LEU A 20 -6.85 -5.18 -1.65
N ILE A 21 -6.95 -6.06 -2.65
CA ILE A 21 -7.45 -5.71 -3.99
C ILE A 21 -8.92 -5.28 -3.91
N VAL A 22 -9.77 -6.05 -3.22
CA VAL A 22 -11.19 -5.70 -3.02
C VAL A 22 -11.33 -4.38 -2.28
N MET A 23 -10.54 -4.17 -1.22
CA MET A 23 -10.49 -2.90 -0.47
C MET A 23 -10.05 -1.73 -1.35
N SER A 24 -9.05 -1.94 -2.21
CA SER A 24 -8.58 -0.91 -3.15
C SER A 24 -9.69 -0.47 -4.11
N ILE A 25 -10.41 -1.41 -4.72
CA ILE A 25 -11.54 -1.14 -5.60
C ILE A 25 -12.65 -0.40 -4.83
N TYR A 26 -12.97 -0.87 -3.62
CA TYR A 26 -13.97 -0.24 -2.75
C TYR A 26 -13.62 1.23 -2.46
N TYR A 27 -12.37 1.53 -2.07
CA TYR A 27 -11.95 2.90 -1.77
C TYR A 27 -11.93 3.79 -3.02
N ILE A 28 -11.56 3.29 -4.19
CA ILE A 28 -11.69 4.03 -5.46
C ILE A 28 -13.15 4.41 -5.71
N ILE A 29 -14.08 3.45 -5.60
CA ILE A 29 -15.52 3.69 -5.81
C ILE A 29 -16.03 4.70 -4.79
N LYS A 30 -15.65 4.55 -3.51
CA LYS A 30 -16.06 5.44 -2.42
C LYS A 30 -15.52 6.85 -2.61
N TYR A 31 -14.28 6.99 -3.10
CA TYR A 31 -13.66 8.28 -3.36
C TYR A 31 -14.43 9.08 -4.42
N ARG A 32 -14.93 8.41 -5.47
CA ARG A 32 -15.77 9.07 -6.49
C ARG A 32 -17.04 9.70 -5.92
N ARG A 33 -17.62 9.11 -4.86
CA ARG A 33 -18.84 9.61 -4.23
C ARG A 33 -18.58 10.71 -3.20
N ALA A 34 -17.67 10.46 -2.25
CA ALA A 34 -17.47 11.36 -1.10
C ALA A 34 -16.37 12.40 -1.32
N LYS A 35 -15.45 12.19 -2.28
CA LYS A 35 -14.32 13.09 -2.63
C LYS A 35 -13.52 13.59 -1.42
N ALA A 36 -13.47 12.79 -0.35
CA ALA A 36 -12.76 13.14 0.86
C ALA A 36 -11.30 12.69 0.79
N PRO A 37 -10.35 13.53 1.22
CA PRO A 37 -8.92 13.28 1.02
C PRO A 37 -8.39 12.10 1.87
N TRP A 38 -9.04 11.75 2.98
CA TRP A 38 -8.67 10.54 3.72
C TRP A 38 -9.02 9.23 2.99
N ILE A 39 -10.00 9.26 2.06
CA ILE A 39 -10.40 8.05 1.32
C ILE A 39 -9.32 7.66 0.30
N ILE A 40 -8.69 8.65 -0.35
CA ILE A 40 -7.57 8.37 -1.25
C ILE A 40 -6.35 7.85 -0.48
N LEU A 41 -6.16 8.28 0.78
CA LEU A 41 -5.11 7.77 1.64
C LEU A 41 -5.27 6.27 1.93
N MET A 42 -6.50 5.82 2.20
CA MET A 42 -6.79 4.40 2.42
C MET A 42 -6.55 3.54 1.18
N TYR A 43 -6.82 4.10 -0.01
CA TYR A 43 -6.47 3.46 -1.27
C TYR A 43 -4.94 3.30 -1.41
N PHE A 44 -4.17 4.37 -1.19
CA PHE A 44 -2.71 4.30 -1.25
C PHE A 44 -2.12 3.34 -0.21
N LEU A 45 -2.70 3.28 1.00
CA LEU A 45 -2.31 2.31 2.01
C LEU A 45 -2.48 0.87 1.53
N ALA A 46 -3.63 0.56 0.93
CA ALA A 46 -3.91 -0.78 0.41
C ALA A 46 -2.95 -1.16 -0.73
N VAL A 47 -2.71 -0.25 -1.67
CA VAL A 47 -1.77 -0.47 -2.79
C VAL A 47 -0.34 -0.63 -2.29
N ASN A 48 0.12 0.23 -1.37
CA ASN A 48 1.46 0.12 -0.79
C ASN A 48 1.65 -1.21 -0.05
N SER A 49 0.61 -1.67 0.65
CA SER A 49 0.64 -2.96 1.34
C SER A 49 0.79 -4.13 0.38
N ILE A 50 0.14 -4.08 -0.79
CA ILE A 50 0.29 -5.09 -1.85
C ILE A 50 1.74 -5.10 -2.37
N VAL A 51 2.32 -3.93 -2.66
CA VAL A 51 3.71 -3.83 -3.14
C VAL A 51 4.69 -4.42 -2.12
N LEU A 52 4.54 -4.08 -0.84
CA LEU A 52 5.40 -4.62 0.23
C LEU A 52 5.29 -6.14 0.35
N MET A 53 4.08 -6.68 0.19
CA MET A 53 3.86 -8.12 0.19
C MET A 53 4.48 -8.81 -1.02
N ILE A 54 4.33 -8.27 -2.23
CA ILE A 54 4.97 -8.79 -3.44
C ILE A 54 6.49 -8.77 -3.28
N ASN A 55 7.03 -7.66 -2.77
CA ASN A 55 8.46 -7.53 -2.59
C ASN A 55 9.05 -8.64 -1.74
N ARG A 56 8.32 -8.98 -0.70
CA ARG A 56 8.73 -10.08 0.12
C ARG A 56 8.59 -11.45 -0.56
N ILE A 57 7.51 -11.71 -1.29
CA ILE A 57 7.41 -12.98 -2.04
C ILE A 57 8.61 -13.13 -2.97
N ILE A 58 9.05 -12.04 -3.60
CA ILE A 58 10.24 -12.05 -4.46
C ILE A 58 11.52 -12.28 -3.64
N GLU A 59 11.67 -11.65 -2.47
CA GLU A 59 12.79 -11.89 -1.55
C GLU A 59 12.86 -13.35 -1.08
N GLU A 60 11.71 -14.00 -0.85
CA GLU A 60 11.62 -15.37 -0.34
C GLU A 60 11.82 -16.43 -1.43
N TYR A 61 11.20 -16.25 -2.61
CA TYR A 61 11.18 -17.26 -3.67
C TYR A 61 12.16 -16.98 -4.83
N GLN A 62 12.64 -15.75 -4.97
CA GLN A 62 13.54 -15.32 -6.07
C GLN A 62 14.70 -14.45 -5.57
N SER A 63 15.29 -14.84 -4.44
CA SER A 63 16.44 -14.17 -3.85
C SER A 63 17.67 -14.17 -4.78
N ASN A 64 18.50 -13.13 -4.66
CA ASN A 64 19.71 -12.83 -5.43
C ASN A 64 19.48 -12.62 -6.92
N THR A 65 18.26 -12.34 -7.34
CA THR A 65 17.94 -12.03 -8.74
C THR A 65 17.90 -10.53 -9.01
N HIS A 66 17.99 -10.15 -10.29
CA HIS A 66 17.76 -8.76 -10.69
C HIS A 66 16.32 -8.30 -10.33
N LEU A 67 15.36 -9.23 -10.31
CA LEU A 67 13.98 -8.94 -9.96
C LEU A 67 13.84 -8.53 -8.48
N GLU A 68 14.56 -9.18 -7.56
CA GLU A 68 14.59 -8.80 -6.15
C GLU A 68 15.08 -7.35 -5.96
N LYS A 69 16.15 -6.97 -6.65
CA LYS A 69 16.70 -5.60 -6.58
C LYS A 69 15.71 -4.56 -7.10
N ILE A 70 15.06 -4.83 -8.24
CA ILE A 70 14.00 -3.95 -8.77
C ILE A 70 12.86 -3.86 -7.76
N SER A 71 12.41 -5.00 -7.25
CA SER A 71 11.29 -5.09 -6.33
C SER A 71 11.54 -4.30 -5.04
N SER A 72 12.75 -4.43 -4.47
CA SER A 72 13.14 -3.70 -3.26
C SER A 72 13.13 -2.18 -3.49
N ASN A 73 13.66 -1.74 -4.63
CA ASN A 73 13.59 -0.33 -5.02
C ASN A 73 12.14 0.16 -5.20
N VAL A 74 11.27 -0.63 -5.84
CA VAL A 74 9.86 -0.31 -6.00
C VAL A 74 9.14 -0.22 -4.65
N ALA A 75 9.44 -1.13 -3.72
CA ALA A 75 8.91 -1.10 -2.35
C ALA A 75 9.34 0.15 -1.57
N LEU A 76 10.60 0.58 -1.72
CA LEU A 76 11.09 1.82 -1.12
C LEU A 76 10.42 3.05 -1.72
N ILE A 77 10.36 3.15 -3.04
CA ILE A 77 9.76 4.28 -3.76
C ILE A 77 8.26 4.38 -3.42
N SER A 78 7.52 3.28 -3.47
CA SER A 78 6.09 3.24 -3.15
C SER A 78 5.81 3.68 -1.71
N SER A 79 6.64 3.24 -0.76
CA SER A 79 6.55 3.68 0.64
C SER A 79 6.81 5.18 0.79
N GLY A 80 7.79 5.72 0.06
CA GLY A 80 8.05 7.16 0.01
C GLY A 80 6.87 7.96 -0.56
N ILE A 81 6.26 7.47 -1.64
CA ILE A 81 5.05 8.07 -2.24
C ILE A 81 3.89 8.05 -1.23
N PHE A 82 3.70 6.94 -0.52
CA PHE A 82 2.66 6.83 0.50
C PHE A 82 2.86 7.87 1.61
N ILE A 83 4.08 8.00 2.14
CA ILE A 83 4.40 8.99 3.17
C ILE A 83 4.12 10.41 2.66
N ALA A 84 4.57 10.75 1.45
CA ALA A 84 4.29 12.06 0.83
C ALA A 84 2.78 12.32 0.71
N SER A 85 1.99 11.30 0.36
CA SER A 85 0.53 11.42 0.26
C SER A 85 -0.14 11.75 1.61
N ILE A 86 0.39 11.26 2.73
CA ILE A 86 -0.09 11.60 4.08
C ILE A 86 0.08 13.10 4.33
N PHE A 87 1.26 13.65 4.03
CA PHE A 87 1.53 15.08 4.20
C PHE A 87 0.59 15.93 3.34
N VAL A 88 0.39 15.57 2.07
CA VAL A 88 -0.51 16.28 1.16
C VAL A 88 -1.95 16.29 1.71
N VAL A 89 -2.45 15.12 2.13
CA VAL A 89 -3.80 15.00 2.73
C VAL A 89 -3.91 15.82 4.01
N GLY A 90 -2.88 15.83 4.86
CA GLY A 90 -2.83 16.64 6.07
C GLY A 90 -2.90 18.14 5.78
N ILE A 91 -2.14 18.62 4.80
CA ILE A 91 -2.17 20.04 4.37
C ILE A 91 -3.56 20.40 3.85
N ILE A 92 -4.14 19.59 2.95
CA ILE A 92 -5.48 19.83 2.39
C ILE A 92 -6.53 19.90 3.50
N THR A 93 -6.45 18.99 4.48
CA THR A 93 -7.41 18.92 5.58
C THR A 93 -7.30 20.17 6.47
N LYS A 94 -6.08 20.58 6.83
CA LYS A 94 -5.83 21.82 7.58
C LYS A 94 -6.30 23.08 6.85
N MET A 95 -6.17 23.12 5.53
CA MET A 95 -6.68 24.23 4.72
C MET A 95 -8.21 24.29 4.72
N LYS A 96 -8.89 23.14 4.73
CA LYS A 96 -10.36 23.09 4.80
C LYS A 96 -10.90 23.51 6.17
N GLU A 97 -10.18 23.21 7.24
CA GLU A 97 -10.58 23.58 8.61
C GLU A 97 -10.51 25.09 8.87
N LYS A 98 -9.60 25.81 8.18
CA LYS A 98 -9.45 27.27 8.29
C LYS A 98 -10.47 28.08 7.48
N ARG A 99 -11.32 27.43 6.69
CA ARG A 99 -12.25 28.07 5.74
C ARG A 99 -13.68 27.96 6.25
#